data_AF-Q54LB6-F1
#
_entry.id   AF-Q54LB6-F1
#
_cell.length_a   1.000
_cell.length_b   1.000
_cell.length_c   1.000
_cell.angle_alpha   90.00
_cell.angle_beta   90.00
_cell.angle_gamma   90.00
#
_symmetry.space_group_name_H-M   'P 1'
#
loop_
_entity.id
_entity.type
_entity.pdbx_description
1 polymer ?
#
loop_
_entity_poly.entity_id
_entity_poly.type
_entity_poly.pdbx_seq_one_letter_code
_entity_poly.pdbx_strand_id
1 'polypeptide(L)'
;MCEDMFVYLFGYGSLMWRPGFPYSRKFNAYIKGWKRVFYQGSTDHRGTIENPGRVVTLIKQPEDDKSNEVWLTWGTVYSISDDAAMPILKNLDYREKGGYERHELDVFLEEGDDVEPYGKAIVYLATTENLEFLGEDTNENIANQIFRSIGPSGRNIDYLLKLANSLHDMGVNDKHVFEIERLVLDLMSHHKINHHNETIENITDSLLSSSPDKSLELLNQHKRFYSKPLGQLCIDDGAVQAISQRAKSLLPVGIISIFGEFPKDSLVTILDVNSSQISRGITNYSSDEINQIIGKQSKDYFNTLTGFTKEAVIDHNNLILL
;
A
#
# COMPACT_ATOMS: atom_id res chain seq x y z
N MET A 1 -31.07 -11.15 9.71
CA MET A 1 -30.54 -10.06 10.56
C MET A 1 -30.48 -8.84 9.64
N CYS A 2 -31.02 -7.70 10.05
CA CYS A 2 -31.25 -6.53 9.19
C CYS A 2 -30.00 -6.13 8.38
N GLU A 3 -30.00 -6.45 7.09
CA GLU A 3 -29.05 -5.90 6.11
C GLU A 3 -29.25 -4.37 5.98
N ASP A 4 -30.44 -3.87 6.32
CA ASP A 4 -30.85 -2.45 6.30
C ASP A 4 -30.16 -1.52 7.32
N MET A 5 -29.03 -1.91 7.93
CA MET A 5 -28.32 -1.06 8.90
C MET A 5 -26.96 -0.57 8.44
N PHE A 6 -26.47 -1.01 7.28
CA PHE A 6 -25.16 -0.63 6.79
C PHE A 6 -25.19 -0.12 5.35
N VAL A 7 -24.46 0.97 5.14
CA VAL A 7 -24.03 1.40 3.82
C VAL A 7 -22.65 0.83 3.56
N TYR A 8 -22.47 0.15 2.43
CA TYR A 8 -21.18 -0.39 2.02
C TYR A 8 -20.44 0.60 1.11
N LEU A 9 -19.15 0.81 1.36
CA LEU A 9 -18.26 1.61 0.52
C LEU A 9 -17.12 0.74 0.01
N PHE A 10 -16.92 0.71 -1.31
CA PHE A 10 -15.84 -0.05 -1.94
C PHE A 10 -14.66 0.87 -2.29
N GLY A 11 -13.52 0.64 -1.65
CA GLY A 11 -12.26 1.29 -1.94
C GLY A 11 -11.39 0.48 -2.90
N TYR A 12 -10.95 1.11 -3.99
CA TYR A 12 -10.02 0.54 -4.99
C TYR A 12 -8.78 1.44 -5.22
N GLY A 13 -8.63 2.49 -4.44
CA GLY A 13 -7.47 3.39 -4.48
C GLY A 13 -6.97 3.66 -3.08
N SER A 14 -6.72 4.93 -2.76
CA SER A 14 -6.28 5.34 -1.42
C SER A 14 -7.22 4.94 -0.28
N LEU A 15 -8.50 4.72 -0.57
CA LEU A 15 -9.47 4.23 0.40
C LEU A 15 -9.13 2.84 0.95
N MET A 16 -8.35 2.00 0.24
CA MET A 16 -7.96 0.66 0.71
C MET A 16 -7.09 0.68 1.97
N TRP A 17 -6.25 1.71 2.13
CA TRP A 17 -5.35 1.85 3.29
C TRP A 17 -5.61 3.12 4.11
N ARG A 18 -6.28 4.12 3.53
CA ARG A 18 -6.58 5.41 4.16
C ARG A 18 -8.06 5.78 3.98
N PRO A 19 -8.97 5.07 4.65
CA PRO A 19 -10.40 5.40 4.62
C PRO A 19 -10.64 6.80 5.19
N GLY A 20 -10.08 7.11 6.38
CA GLY A 20 -10.23 8.42 7.01
C GLY A 20 -11.60 8.66 7.66
N PHE A 21 -12.35 7.59 7.95
CA PHE A 21 -13.67 7.62 8.59
C PHE A 21 -13.86 6.36 9.47
N PRO A 22 -14.75 6.40 10.48
CA PRO A 22 -15.07 5.22 11.28
C PRO A 22 -15.88 4.21 10.46
N TYR A 23 -15.63 2.91 10.69
CA TYR A 23 -16.34 1.81 10.05
C TYR A 23 -16.54 0.67 11.05
N SER A 24 -17.59 -0.14 10.85
CA SER A 24 -17.92 -1.29 11.70
C SER A 24 -17.13 -2.53 11.32
N ARG A 25 -16.97 -2.80 10.02
CA ARG A 25 -16.19 -3.92 9.48
C ARG A 25 -15.46 -3.48 8.21
N LYS A 26 -14.37 -4.17 7.90
CA LYS A 26 -13.74 -4.13 6.58
C LYS A 26 -13.41 -5.54 6.11
N PHE A 27 -13.54 -5.78 4.82
CA PHE A 27 -13.19 -7.07 4.19
C PHE A 27 -12.81 -6.85 2.73
N ASN A 28 -12.09 -7.80 2.15
CA ASN A 28 -11.72 -7.74 0.74
C ASN A 28 -12.86 -8.31 -0.11
N ALA A 29 -13.13 -7.68 -1.23
CA ALA A 29 -14.16 -8.08 -2.19
C ALA A 29 -13.73 -7.66 -3.59
N TYR A 30 -14.47 -8.03 -4.62
CA TYR A 30 -14.24 -7.54 -5.98
C TYR A 30 -15.53 -7.14 -6.68
N ILE A 31 -15.38 -6.35 -7.74
CA ILE A 31 -16.44 -5.95 -8.66
C ILE A 31 -16.15 -6.56 -10.05
N LYS A 32 -17.22 -6.92 -10.79
CA LYS A 32 -17.16 -7.51 -12.13
C LYS A 32 -17.36 -6.44 -13.22
N GLY A 33 -16.67 -6.57 -14.35
CA GLY A 33 -16.77 -5.69 -15.52
C GLY A 33 -15.99 -4.38 -15.40
N TRP A 34 -15.00 -4.30 -14.51
CA TRP A 34 -14.21 -3.09 -14.27
C TRP A 34 -12.73 -3.39 -14.18
N LYS A 35 -11.91 -2.48 -14.73
CA LYS A 35 -10.45 -2.53 -14.65
C LYS A 35 -9.89 -1.27 -14.01
N ARG A 36 -9.00 -1.44 -13.04
CA ARG A 36 -8.26 -0.35 -12.40
C ARG A 36 -7.16 0.19 -13.30
N VAL A 37 -7.10 1.50 -13.44
CA VAL A 37 -6.14 2.19 -14.31
C VAL A 37 -5.68 3.51 -13.71
N PHE A 38 -4.42 3.89 -13.95
CA PHE A 38 -3.82 5.16 -13.54
C PHE A 38 -4.15 6.31 -14.51
N TYR A 39 -5.41 6.48 -14.88
CA TYR A 39 -5.81 7.43 -15.91
C TYR A 39 -6.29 8.77 -15.35
N GLN A 40 -6.34 8.92 -14.02
CA GLN A 40 -6.76 10.16 -13.38
C GLN A 40 -5.56 11.01 -12.96
N GLY A 41 -5.58 12.27 -13.36
CA GLY A 41 -4.65 13.31 -12.92
C GLY A 41 -4.91 13.71 -11.49
N SER A 42 -3.86 14.04 -10.73
CA SER A 42 -4.00 14.59 -9.38
C SER A 42 -3.22 15.89 -9.28
N THR A 43 -3.94 17.01 -9.22
CA THR A 43 -3.35 18.36 -9.21
C THR A 43 -3.20 18.97 -7.81
N ASP A 44 -3.80 18.36 -6.79
CA ASP A 44 -3.92 18.88 -5.42
C ASP A 44 -3.49 17.89 -4.31
N HIS A 45 -3.27 16.62 -4.66
CA HIS A 45 -2.85 15.59 -3.71
C HIS A 45 -1.46 15.02 -4.04
N ARG A 46 -1.31 14.37 -5.18
CA ARG A 46 -0.09 13.63 -5.56
C ARG A 46 0.75 14.32 -6.65
N GLY A 47 0.30 15.47 -7.12
CA GLY A 47 1.05 16.39 -7.97
C GLY A 47 0.65 17.83 -7.72
N THR A 48 0.97 18.70 -8.68
CA THR A 48 0.52 20.10 -8.75
C THR A 48 -0.25 20.33 -10.04
N ILE A 49 -0.83 21.52 -10.21
CA ILE A 49 -1.49 21.91 -11.48
C ILE A 49 -0.50 21.84 -12.66
N GLU A 50 0.74 22.27 -12.44
CA GLU A 50 1.80 22.29 -13.46
C GLU A 50 2.43 20.90 -13.68
N ASN A 51 2.48 20.07 -12.63
CA ASN A 51 3.05 18.73 -12.66
C ASN A 51 2.07 17.73 -12.02
N PRO A 52 0.98 17.38 -12.71
CA PRO A 52 -0.04 16.51 -12.14
C PRO A 52 0.54 15.13 -11.82
N GLY A 53 0.07 14.55 -10.71
CA GLY A 53 0.26 13.14 -10.43
C GLY A 53 -0.69 12.29 -11.26
N ARG A 54 -0.53 10.97 -11.17
CA ARG A 54 -1.45 9.94 -11.63
C ARG A 54 -1.99 9.16 -10.44
N VAL A 55 -3.31 9.10 -10.32
CA VAL A 55 -4.06 8.27 -9.35
C VAL A 55 -5.01 7.34 -10.12
N VAL A 56 -5.60 6.38 -9.42
CA VAL A 56 -6.41 5.34 -10.09
C VAL A 56 -7.88 5.73 -10.23
N THR A 57 -8.46 5.35 -11.36
CA THR A 57 -9.91 5.26 -11.58
C THR A 57 -10.24 3.86 -12.13
N LEU A 58 -11.50 3.58 -12.43
CA LEU A 58 -11.93 2.36 -13.09
C LEU A 58 -12.45 2.67 -14.50
N ILE A 59 -12.09 1.83 -15.45
CA ILE A 59 -12.71 1.79 -16.78
C ILE A 59 -13.64 0.59 -16.86
N LYS A 60 -14.80 0.80 -17.47
CA LYS A 60 -15.80 -0.24 -17.68
C LYS A 60 -15.34 -1.15 -18.83
N GLN A 61 -15.50 -2.46 -18.65
CA GLN A 61 -15.29 -3.43 -19.72
C GLN A 61 -16.25 -3.10 -20.88
N PRO A 62 -15.76 -2.97 -22.13
CA PRO A 62 -16.61 -2.73 -23.29
C PRO A 62 -17.65 -3.85 -23.47
N GLU A 63 -18.87 -3.50 -23.88
CA GLU A 63 -19.93 -4.49 -24.13
C GLU A 63 -19.60 -5.41 -25.32
N ASP A 64 -18.76 -4.95 -26.25
CA ASP A 64 -18.28 -5.68 -27.41
C ASP A 64 -16.91 -6.34 -27.20
N ASP A 65 -16.43 -6.41 -25.95
CA ASP A 65 -15.20 -7.12 -25.61
C ASP A 65 -15.33 -8.61 -26.00
N LYS A 66 -14.50 -9.01 -26.98
CA LYS A 66 -14.49 -10.38 -27.54
C LYS A 66 -13.70 -11.36 -26.68
N SER A 67 -13.07 -10.89 -25.60
CA SER A 67 -12.43 -11.78 -24.65
C SER A 67 -13.50 -12.55 -23.86
N ASN A 68 -13.24 -13.83 -23.60
CA ASN A 68 -14.08 -14.64 -22.71
C ASN A 68 -13.73 -14.39 -21.22
N GLU A 69 -13.01 -13.31 -20.90
CA GLU A 69 -12.52 -13.01 -19.55
C GLU A 69 -13.29 -11.82 -18.98
N VAL A 70 -14.00 -12.04 -17.88
CA VAL A 70 -14.65 -10.95 -17.14
C VAL A 70 -13.59 -10.16 -16.39
N TRP A 71 -13.56 -8.83 -16.60
CA TRP A 71 -12.62 -7.98 -15.88
C TRP A 71 -13.01 -7.90 -14.40
N LEU A 72 -12.09 -8.27 -13.51
CA LEU A 72 -12.29 -8.20 -12.06
C LEU A 72 -11.42 -7.11 -11.46
N THR A 73 -11.99 -6.29 -10.57
CA THR A 73 -11.22 -5.36 -9.75
C THR A 73 -11.43 -5.67 -8.27
N TRP A 74 -10.36 -6.06 -7.59
CA TRP A 74 -10.34 -6.38 -6.15
C TRP A 74 -10.07 -5.15 -5.29
N GLY A 75 -10.85 -4.94 -4.24
CA GLY A 75 -10.72 -3.80 -3.33
C GLY A 75 -11.13 -4.14 -1.91
N THR A 76 -11.29 -3.11 -1.08
CA THR A 76 -11.73 -3.24 0.31
C THR A 76 -13.12 -2.64 0.47
N VAL A 77 -14.06 -3.42 0.99
CA VAL A 77 -15.38 -2.94 1.40
C VAL A 77 -15.32 -2.54 2.86
N TYR A 78 -15.88 -1.37 3.18
CA TYR A 78 -16.14 -0.90 4.53
C TYR A 78 -17.63 -0.90 4.81
N SER A 79 -18.05 -1.45 5.95
CA SER A 79 -19.43 -1.32 6.43
C SER A 79 -19.55 -0.11 7.34
N ILE A 80 -20.36 0.86 6.92
CA ILE A 80 -20.61 2.12 7.63
C ILE A 80 -22.03 2.06 8.16
N SER A 81 -22.24 2.37 9.44
CA SER A 81 -23.59 2.38 9.99
C SER A 81 -24.44 3.45 9.30
N ASP A 82 -25.70 3.14 9.01
CA ASP A 82 -26.59 4.02 8.23
C ASP A 82 -26.71 5.44 8.85
N ASP A 83 -26.75 5.50 10.19
CA ASP A 83 -26.79 6.75 10.95
C ASP A 83 -25.52 7.63 10.83
N ALA A 84 -24.38 7.03 10.47
CA ALA A 84 -23.11 7.72 10.25
C ALA A 84 -22.78 7.91 8.76
N ALA A 85 -23.50 7.24 7.85
CA ALA A 85 -23.14 7.19 6.43
C ALA A 85 -23.19 8.57 5.76
N MET A 86 -24.26 9.35 6.00
CA MET A 86 -24.45 10.64 5.33
C MET A 86 -23.30 11.65 5.54
N PRO A 87 -22.85 11.96 6.77
CA PRO A 87 -21.71 12.86 6.97
C PRO A 87 -20.39 12.30 6.42
N ILE A 88 -20.18 10.98 6.47
CA ILE A 88 -18.99 10.34 5.91
C ILE A 88 -18.96 10.49 4.39
N LEU A 89 -20.05 10.13 3.72
CA LEU A 89 -20.18 10.26 2.26
C LEU A 89 -20.06 11.72 1.83
N LYS A 90 -20.61 12.67 2.57
CA LYS A 90 -20.44 14.10 2.27
C LYS A 90 -18.97 14.56 2.36
N ASN A 91 -18.21 14.03 3.30
CA ASN A 91 -16.78 14.31 3.42
C ASN A 91 -15.97 13.63 2.31
N LEU A 92 -16.36 12.42 1.90
CA LEU A 92 -15.76 11.73 0.76
C LEU A 92 -16.08 12.45 -0.55
N ASP A 93 -17.32 12.90 -0.76
CA ASP A 93 -17.70 13.73 -1.91
C ASP A 93 -16.84 15.00 -1.99
N TYR A 94 -16.41 15.57 -0.85
CA TYR A 94 -15.46 16.67 -0.83
C TYR A 94 -14.03 16.25 -1.19
N ARG A 95 -13.57 15.12 -0.67
CA ARG A 95 -12.25 14.55 -0.95
C ARG A 95 -12.08 14.17 -2.41
N GLU A 96 -13.15 13.71 -3.05
CA GLU A 96 -13.14 13.17 -4.41
C GLU A 96 -13.62 14.19 -5.47
N LYS A 97 -13.60 15.49 -5.13
CA LYS A 97 -13.99 16.61 -6.02
C LYS A 97 -13.19 16.71 -7.32
N GLY A 98 -12.07 16.00 -7.44
CA GLY A 98 -11.26 15.86 -8.66
C GLY A 98 -11.94 15.04 -9.76
N GLY A 99 -13.25 15.18 -9.96
CA GLY A 99 -13.98 14.56 -11.07
C GLY A 99 -14.50 13.14 -10.82
N TYR A 100 -14.57 12.67 -9.57
CA TYR A 100 -15.19 11.38 -9.24
C TYR A 100 -16.69 11.53 -8.93
N GLU A 101 -17.47 10.59 -9.45
CA GLU A 101 -18.90 10.45 -9.20
C GLU A 101 -19.21 9.18 -8.40
N ARG A 102 -20.30 9.20 -7.64
CA ARG A 102 -20.75 8.02 -6.90
C ARG A 102 -21.58 7.11 -7.79
N HIS A 103 -21.25 5.84 -7.79
CA HIS A 103 -22.02 4.76 -8.40
C HIS A 103 -22.28 3.67 -7.36
N GLU A 104 -23.34 2.89 -7.55
CA GLU A 104 -23.58 1.67 -6.79
C GLU A 104 -23.27 0.47 -7.66
N LEU A 105 -22.32 -0.35 -7.23
CA LEU A 105 -21.90 -1.55 -7.95
C LEU A 105 -22.07 -2.77 -7.05
N ASP A 106 -22.38 -3.90 -7.68
CA ASP A 106 -22.45 -5.19 -7.02
C ASP A 106 -21.04 -5.66 -6.62
N VAL A 107 -20.87 -6.03 -5.35
CA VAL A 107 -19.62 -6.57 -4.80
C VAL A 107 -19.74 -8.07 -4.52
N PHE A 108 -18.67 -8.81 -4.77
CA PHE A 108 -18.61 -10.26 -4.67
C PHE A 108 -17.49 -10.68 -3.71
N LEU A 109 -17.73 -11.73 -2.93
CA LEU A 109 -16.76 -12.29 -1.97
C LEU A 109 -16.08 -13.57 -2.47
N GLU A 110 -16.75 -14.33 -3.32
CA GLU A 110 -16.31 -15.63 -3.81
C GLU A 110 -16.28 -15.62 -5.33
N GLU A 111 -15.21 -16.16 -5.92
CA GLU A 111 -15.09 -16.30 -7.37
C GLU A 111 -16.01 -17.41 -7.89
N GLY A 112 -16.68 -17.13 -9.01
CA GLY A 112 -17.54 -18.07 -9.72
C GLY A 112 -18.53 -17.35 -10.64
N ASP A 113 -18.97 -18.07 -11.67
CA ASP A 113 -19.88 -17.53 -12.69
C ASP A 113 -21.27 -17.25 -12.10
N ASP A 114 -21.78 -18.20 -11.29
CA ASP A 114 -23.13 -18.18 -10.70
C ASP A 114 -23.17 -17.72 -9.23
N VAL A 115 -22.16 -16.96 -8.78
CA VAL A 115 -22.11 -16.42 -7.41
C VAL A 115 -22.96 -15.15 -7.32
N GLU A 116 -23.95 -15.16 -6.43
CA GLU A 116 -24.77 -14.00 -6.11
C GLU A 116 -23.94 -12.87 -5.46
N PRO A 117 -24.23 -11.60 -5.76
CA PRO A 117 -23.52 -10.50 -5.13
C PRO A 117 -23.80 -10.47 -3.63
N TYR A 118 -22.77 -10.12 -2.85
CA TYR A 118 -22.90 -9.91 -1.41
C TYR A 118 -23.80 -8.72 -1.08
N GLY A 119 -23.82 -7.73 -1.98
CA GLY A 119 -24.65 -6.54 -1.87
C GLY A 119 -24.17 -5.45 -2.83
N LYS A 120 -24.82 -4.29 -2.78
CA LYS A 120 -24.37 -3.09 -3.48
C LYS A 120 -23.46 -2.26 -2.58
N ALA A 121 -22.37 -1.75 -3.15
CA ALA A 121 -21.48 -0.81 -2.49
C ALA A 121 -21.34 0.46 -3.30
N ILE A 122 -21.23 1.59 -2.60
CA ILE A 122 -20.89 2.88 -3.19
C ILE A 122 -19.43 2.83 -3.66
N VAL A 123 -19.21 3.28 -4.89
CA VAL A 123 -17.91 3.35 -5.56
C VAL A 123 -17.74 4.74 -6.17
N TYR A 124 -16.58 5.35 -5.99
CA TYR A 124 -16.25 6.64 -6.61
C TYR A 124 -15.53 6.41 -7.92
N LEU A 125 -16.08 6.84 -9.06
CA LEU A 125 -15.49 6.64 -10.40
C LEU A 125 -15.15 7.98 -11.04
N ALA A 126 -13.92 8.16 -11.52
CA ALA A 126 -13.59 9.36 -12.26
C ALA A 126 -14.22 9.29 -13.65
N THR A 127 -15.06 10.28 -13.99
CA THR A 127 -15.74 10.34 -15.29
C THR A 127 -14.76 10.67 -16.41
N THR A 128 -14.91 10.06 -17.57
CA THR A 128 -14.07 10.37 -18.75
C THR A 128 -14.21 11.81 -19.24
N GLU A 129 -15.27 12.51 -18.83
CA GLU A 129 -15.55 13.90 -19.19
C GLU A 129 -14.88 14.93 -18.24
N ASN A 130 -14.26 14.50 -17.15
CA ASN A 130 -13.63 15.43 -16.22
C ASN A 130 -12.28 15.93 -16.75
N LEU A 131 -11.92 17.18 -16.43
CA LEU A 131 -10.68 17.83 -16.91
C LEU A 131 -9.39 17.13 -16.43
N GLU A 132 -9.47 16.39 -15.34
CA GLU A 132 -8.35 15.66 -14.76
C GLU A 132 -8.22 14.24 -15.33
N PHE A 133 -9.15 13.78 -16.17
CA PHE A 133 -9.06 12.48 -16.81
C PHE A 133 -8.03 12.55 -17.93
N LEU A 134 -6.80 12.12 -17.61
CA LEU A 134 -5.66 12.13 -18.53
C LEU A 134 -5.72 10.99 -19.55
N GLY A 135 -6.58 9.99 -19.32
CA GLY A 135 -6.79 8.87 -20.23
C GLY A 135 -5.66 7.86 -20.28
N GLU A 136 -5.80 6.95 -21.24
CA GLU A 136 -4.83 5.88 -21.51
C GLU A 136 -3.49 6.46 -21.99
N ASP A 137 -2.42 5.85 -21.49
CA ASP A 137 -1.04 6.16 -21.86
C ASP A 137 -0.21 4.89 -21.63
N THR A 138 1.04 4.87 -22.10
CA THR A 138 1.93 3.73 -21.88
C THR A 138 2.29 3.60 -20.39
N ASN A 139 2.51 2.38 -19.92
CA ASN A 139 2.92 2.15 -18.54
C ASN A 139 4.24 2.86 -18.22
N GLU A 140 5.13 3.00 -19.20
CA GLU A 140 6.38 3.74 -19.09
C GLU A 140 6.16 5.24 -18.87
N ASN A 141 5.24 5.86 -19.62
CA ASN A 141 4.92 7.27 -19.45
C ASN A 141 4.25 7.52 -18.10
N ILE A 142 3.29 6.67 -17.72
CA ILE A 142 2.63 6.74 -16.41
C ILE A 142 3.64 6.58 -15.28
N ALA A 143 4.54 5.59 -15.36
CA ALA A 143 5.58 5.37 -14.36
C ALA A 143 6.53 6.57 -14.24
N ASN A 144 6.97 7.14 -15.37
CA ASN A 144 7.81 8.34 -15.37
C ASN A 144 7.11 9.55 -14.72
N GLN A 145 5.81 9.73 -14.98
CA GLN A 145 5.03 10.79 -14.36
C GLN A 145 4.90 10.57 -12.85
N ILE A 146 4.49 9.36 -12.40
CA ILE A 146 4.41 9.01 -10.98
C ILE A 146 5.76 9.18 -10.27
N PHE A 147 6.86 8.82 -10.93
CA PHE A 147 8.19 8.94 -10.38
C PHE A 147 8.57 10.41 -10.07
N ARG A 148 8.16 11.34 -10.95
CA ARG A 148 8.51 12.77 -10.87
C ARG A 148 7.52 13.60 -10.04
N SER A 149 6.26 13.21 -9.96
CA SER A 149 5.21 14.03 -9.34
C SER A 149 5.24 14.00 -7.81
N ILE A 150 5.09 15.18 -7.22
CA ILE A 150 4.97 15.41 -5.77
C ILE A 150 3.87 16.45 -5.57
N GLY A 151 2.94 16.16 -4.66
CA GLY A 151 1.90 17.10 -4.27
C GLY A 151 1.84 17.33 -2.76
N PRO A 152 0.85 18.11 -2.30
CA PRO A 152 0.65 18.39 -0.87
C PRO A 152 0.49 17.14 0.02
N SER A 153 0.02 16.02 -0.55
CA SER A 153 -0.13 14.74 0.16
C SER A 153 1.10 13.81 0.04
N GLY A 154 2.24 14.33 -0.44
CA GLY A 154 3.49 13.61 -0.61
C GLY A 154 3.75 13.16 -2.04
N ARG A 155 4.77 12.31 -2.23
CA ARG A 155 5.18 11.83 -3.56
C ARG A 155 4.09 10.95 -4.16
N ASN A 156 3.97 10.94 -5.48
CA ASN A 156 3.06 10.02 -6.14
C ASN A 156 3.54 8.56 -6.05
N ILE A 157 4.86 8.33 -5.95
CA ILE A 157 5.44 7.01 -5.68
C ILE A 157 4.82 6.37 -4.43
N ASP A 158 4.67 7.14 -3.34
CA ASP A 158 4.06 6.64 -2.10
C ASP A 158 2.62 6.15 -2.30
N TYR A 159 1.87 6.76 -3.23
CA TYR A 159 0.52 6.32 -3.56
C TYR A 159 0.55 4.98 -4.29
N LEU A 160 1.39 4.87 -5.32
CA LEU A 160 1.54 3.65 -6.11
C LEU A 160 1.96 2.47 -5.23
N LEU A 161 2.99 2.64 -4.41
CA LEU A 161 3.51 1.54 -3.60
C LEU A 161 2.55 1.13 -2.48
N LYS A 162 1.82 2.06 -1.85
CA LYS A 162 0.78 1.72 -0.87
C LYS A 162 -0.40 0.98 -1.52
N LEU A 163 -0.76 1.36 -2.75
CA LEU A 163 -1.78 0.66 -3.52
C LEU A 163 -1.33 -0.75 -3.89
N ALA A 164 -0.13 -0.89 -4.47
CA ALA A 164 0.44 -2.18 -4.82
C ALA A 164 0.58 -3.08 -3.59
N ASN A 165 1.05 -2.55 -2.46
CA ASN A 165 1.09 -3.28 -1.20
C ASN A 165 -0.26 -3.83 -0.76
N SER A 166 -1.30 -3.00 -0.86
CA SER A 166 -2.66 -3.39 -0.48
C SER A 166 -3.16 -4.54 -1.35
N LEU A 167 -2.76 -4.58 -2.62
CA LEU A 167 -3.10 -5.65 -3.56
C LEU A 167 -2.26 -6.91 -3.33
N HIS A 168 -0.96 -6.77 -3.05
CA HIS A 168 -0.09 -7.88 -2.65
C HIS A 168 -0.60 -8.57 -1.38
N ASP A 169 -1.10 -7.80 -0.40
CA ASP A 169 -1.69 -8.33 0.83
C ASP A 169 -2.98 -9.11 0.62
N MET A 170 -3.76 -8.72 -0.39
CA MET A 170 -4.94 -9.48 -0.82
C MET A 170 -4.56 -10.76 -1.58
N GLY A 171 -3.32 -10.88 -2.05
CA GLY A 171 -2.88 -11.99 -2.90
C GLY A 171 -3.45 -11.94 -4.31
N VAL A 172 -3.82 -10.76 -4.80
CA VAL A 172 -4.48 -10.57 -6.11
C VAL A 172 -3.49 -10.08 -7.16
N ASN A 173 -3.70 -10.46 -8.42
CA ASN A 173 -2.83 -10.06 -9.53
C ASN A 173 -3.40 -8.87 -10.32
N ASP A 174 -3.04 -7.65 -9.95
CA ASP A 174 -3.36 -6.45 -10.72
C ASP A 174 -2.22 -6.11 -11.69
N LYS A 175 -2.31 -6.62 -12.93
CA LYS A 175 -1.27 -6.48 -13.95
C LYS A 175 -0.90 -5.01 -14.23
N HIS A 176 -1.87 -4.09 -14.17
CA HIS A 176 -1.64 -2.68 -14.47
C HIS A 176 -0.85 -2.00 -13.36
N VAL A 177 -1.30 -2.16 -12.11
CA VAL A 177 -0.63 -1.58 -10.95
C VAL A 177 0.77 -2.17 -10.79
N PHE A 178 0.93 -3.49 -10.94
CA PHE A 178 2.21 -4.16 -10.72
C PHE A 178 3.24 -3.89 -11.80
N GLU A 179 2.84 -3.66 -13.05
CA GLU A 179 3.79 -3.25 -14.09
C GLU A 179 4.29 -1.81 -13.85
N ILE A 180 3.39 -0.90 -13.47
CA ILE A 180 3.79 0.47 -13.11
C ILE A 180 4.65 0.47 -11.84
N GLU A 181 4.32 -0.35 -10.84
CA GLU A 181 5.17 -0.58 -9.66
C GLU A 181 6.58 -1.00 -10.10
N ARG A 182 6.71 -2.05 -10.91
CA ARG A 182 8.00 -2.53 -11.42
C ARG A 182 8.79 -1.41 -12.11
N LEU A 183 8.16 -0.67 -13.02
CA LEU A 183 8.80 0.42 -13.76
C LEU A 183 9.24 1.58 -12.85
N VAL A 184 8.42 1.97 -11.87
CA VAL A 184 8.80 3.02 -10.90
C VAL A 184 9.95 2.55 -10.01
N LEU A 185 9.93 1.30 -9.55
CA LEU A 185 11.03 0.73 -8.78
C LEU A 185 12.33 0.69 -9.61
N ASP A 186 12.25 0.33 -10.89
CA ASP A 186 13.39 0.42 -11.80
C ASP A 186 13.89 1.87 -11.92
N LEU A 187 13.01 2.86 -12.10
CA LEU A 187 13.41 4.28 -12.15
C LEU A 187 14.09 4.75 -10.86
N MET A 188 13.54 4.40 -9.69
CA MET A 188 14.14 4.70 -8.38
C MET A 188 15.56 4.13 -8.28
N SER A 189 15.72 2.90 -8.76
CA SER A 189 16.99 2.21 -8.75
C SER A 189 18.04 2.89 -9.64
N HIS A 190 17.66 3.35 -10.84
CA HIS A 190 18.55 4.05 -11.76
C HIS A 190 18.94 5.43 -11.24
N HIS A 191 18.04 6.14 -10.56
CA HIS A 191 18.26 7.50 -10.08
C HIS A 191 18.83 7.56 -8.64
N LYS A 192 19.22 6.41 -8.05
CA LYS A 192 19.63 6.30 -6.64
C LYS A 192 18.64 6.92 -5.64
N ILE A 193 17.37 7.06 -6.01
CA ILE A 193 16.37 7.67 -5.13
C ILE A 193 15.97 6.63 -4.09
N ASN A 194 16.49 6.81 -2.88
CA ASN A 194 15.88 6.18 -1.72
C ASN A 194 14.52 6.84 -1.47
N HIS A 195 13.55 6.11 -0.93
CA HIS A 195 12.27 6.68 -0.48
C HIS A 195 12.41 7.73 0.65
N HIS A 196 13.64 8.12 0.98
CA HIS A 196 14.06 8.95 2.09
C HIS A 196 14.35 10.38 1.59
N ASN A 197 13.30 11.17 1.32
CA ASN A 197 13.29 12.65 1.34
C ASN A 197 14.38 13.47 0.60
N GLU A 198 15.10 12.94 -0.40
CA GLU A 198 15.98 13.82 -1.20
C GLU A 198 15.18 14.72 -2.15
N THR A 199 15.31 16.04 -1.95
CA THR A 199 14.75 17.11 -2.77
C THR A 199 15.38 17.10 -4.17
N ILE A 200 14.56 17.09 -5.23
CA ILE A 200 15.00 16.91 -6.64
C ILE A 200 15.88 18.06 -7.17
N GLU A 201 15.92 19.23 -6.53
CA GLU A 201 16.79 20.31 -7.02
C GLU A 201 18.28 19.94 -7.08
N ASN A 202 18.72 18.89 -6.35
CA ASN A 202 20.09 18.37 -6.44
C ASN A 202 20.24 17.11 -7.33
N ILE A 203 19.15 16.61 -7.91
CA ILE A 203 19.18 15.33 -8.62
C ILE A 203 19.74 15.50 -10.04
N THR A 204 19.58 16.63 -10.71
CA THR A 204 20.02 16.75 -12.13
C THR A 204 21.52 16.58 -12.36
N ASP A 205 22.39 16.94 -11.41
CA ASP A 205 23.85 16.92 -11.65
C ASP A 205 24.58 15.70 -11.05
N SER A 206 23.95 14.93 -10.14
CA SER A 206 24.57 13.75 -9.52
C SER A 206 24.32 12.42 -10.27
N LEU A 207 23.49 12.44 -11.32
CA LEU A 207 22.85 11.26 -11.93
C LEU A 207 23.77 10.26 -12.65
N LEU A 208 25.07 10.54 -12.80
CA LEU A 208 25.96 9.73 -13.63
C LEU A 208 26.92 8.81 -12.88
N SER A 209 26.68 8.47 -11.60
CA SER A 209 27.69 7.76 -10.79
C SER A 209 27.25 6.50 -10.01
N SER A 210 26.14 5.82 -10.33
CA SER A 210 25.82 4.48 -9.74
C SER A 210 26.32 3.33 -10.60
N SER A 211 26.80 2.27 -9.95
CA SER A 211 26.91 0.95 -10.59
C SER A 211 25.51 0.32 -10.73
N PRO A 212 25.21 -0.36 -11.86
CA PRO A 212 23.99 -1.15 -12.06
C PRO A 212 23.66 -2.15 -10.95
N ASP A 213 24.68 -2.68 -10.26
CA ASP A 213 24.49 -3.67 -9.19
C ASP A 213 23.68 -3.12 -8.00
N LYS A 214 23.90 -1.85 -7.65
CA LYS A 214 23.20 -1.21 -6.52
C LYS A 214 21.73 -0.94 -6.85
N SER A 215 21.44 -0.68 -8.13
CA SER A 215 20.08 -0.52 -8.62
C SER A 215 19.27 -1.81 -8.45
N LEU A 216 19.84 -2.94 -8.89
CA LEU A 216 19.20 -4.24 -8.72
C LEU A 216 19.00 -4.61 -7.25
N GLU A 217 19.95 -4.28 -6.38
CA GLU A 217 19.83 -4.49 -4.93
C GLU A 217 18.66 -3.70 -4.32
N LEU A 218 18.50 -2.42 -4.67
CA LEU A 218 17.39 -1.58 -4.21
C LEU A 218 16.03 -2.11 -4.70
N LEU A 219 15.94 -2.52 -5.96
CA LEU A 219 14.73 -3.16 -6.51
C LEU A 219 14.39 -4.43 -5.73
N ASN A 220 15.37 -5.28 -5.47
CA ASN A 220 15.18 -6.50 -4.69
C ASN A 220 14.79 -6.19 -3.24
N GLN A 221 15.38 -5.18 -2.62
CA GLN A 221 15.02 -4.73 -1.27
C GLN A 221 13.57 -4.23 -1.22
N HIS A 222 13.15 -3.43 -2.19
CA HIS A 222 11.76 -2.99 -2.30
C HIS A 222 10.81 -4.17 -2.53
N LYS A 223 11.10 -5.06 -3.49
CA LYS A 223 10.32 -6.28 -3.70
C LYS A 223 10.19 -7.11 -2.41
N ARG A 224 11.24 -7.18 -1.60
CA ARG A 224 11.22 -7.86 -0.30
C ARG A 224 10.34 -7.17 0.74
N PHE A 225 10.15 -5.86 0.70
CA PHE A 225 9.25 -5.16 1.61
C PHE A 225 7.77 -5.26 1.23
N TYR A 226 7.49 -5.41 -0.06
CA TYR A 226 6.14 -5.50 -0.62
C TYR A 226 5.67 -6.94 -0.88
N SER A 227 6.54 -7.94 -0.76
CA SER A 227 6.15 -9.35 -0.77
C SER A 227 5.26 -9.70 0.43
N LYS A 228 4.59 -10.86 0.37
CA LYS A 228 3.79 -11.37 1.49
C LYS A 228 4.64 -11.56 2.76
N PRO A 229 4.31 -10.92 3.89
CA PRO A 229 4.99 -11.17 5.16
C PRO A 229 4.79 -12.62 5.64
N LEU A 230 5.83 -13.21 6.23
CA LEU A 230 5.79 -14.58 6.77
C LEU A 230 5.42 -14.64 8.26
N GLY A 231 5.44 -13.50 8.95
CA GLY A 231 5.09 -13.39 10.36
C GLY A 231 4.82 -11.96 10.78
N GLN A 232 4.56 -11.78 12.06
CA GLN A 232 4.21 -10.49 12.64
C GLN A 232 4.90 -10.29 13.99
N LEU A 233 5.29 -9.04 14.29
CA LEU A 233 5.82 -8.62 15.57
C LEU A 233 4.92 -7.53 16.14
N CYS A 234 4.37 -7.76 17.34
CA CYS A 234 3.72 -6.72 18.11
C CYS A 234 4.77 -5.99 18.94
N ILE A 235 4.76 -4.66 18.91
CA ILE A 235 5.75 -3.82 19.59
C ILE A 235 5.10 -2.82 20.53
N ASP A 236 5.85 -2.38 21.54
CA ASP A 236 5.37 -1.39 22.50
C ASP A 236 5.34 0.04 21.93
N ASP A 237 4.62 0.93 22.61
CA ASP A 237 4.47 2.33 22.19
C ASP A 237 5.82 3.07 22.07
N GLY A 238 6.83 2.68 22.87
CA GLY A 238 8.17 3.26 22.81
C GLY A 238 8.89 2.89 21.51
N ALA A 239 8.76 1.62 21.10
CA ALA A 239 9.27 1.11 19.84
C ALA A 239 8.49 1.67 18.64
N VAL A 240 7.17 1.84 18.74
CA VAL A 240 6.34 2.55 17.74
C VAL A 240 6.92 3.95 17.50
N GLN A 241 7.05 4.75 18.57
CA GLN A 241 7.62 6.11 18.49
C GLN A 241 9.03 6.11 17.89
N ALA A 242 9.88 5.17 18.29
CA ALA A 242 11.25 5.04 17.80
C ALA A 242 11.31 4.77 16.29
N ILE A 243 10.52 3.82 15.79
CA ILE A 243 10.45 3.46 14.36
C ILE A 243 9.81 4.59 13.55
N SER A 244 8.74 5.21 14.06
CA SER A 244 8.07 6.34 13.39
C SER A 244 9.00 7.56 13.23
N GLN A 245 9.97 7.75 14.12
CA GLN A 245 10.99 8.80 14.02
C GLN A 245 12.15 8.47 13.03
N ARG A 246 12.03 7.38 12.25
CA ARG A 246 12.84 7.01 11.06
C ARG A 246 14.36 6.81 11.23
N ALA A 247 14.89 6.78 12.45
CA ALA A 247 16.34 6.63 12.68
C ALA A 247 16.71 5.53 13.68
N LYS A 248 15.77 4.64 14.04
CA LYS A 248 15.99 3.63 15.07
C LYS A 248 15.63 2.23 14.59
N SER A 249 16.56 1.32 14.84
CA SER A 249 16.36 -0.12 14.65
C SER A 249 15.38 -0.66 15.70
N LEU A 250 14.66 -1.74 15.37
CA LEU A 250 13.83 -2.45 16.34
C LEU A 250 14.70 -3.37 17.19
N LEU A 251 14.82 -3.03 18.48
CA LEU A 251 15.52 -3.83 19.48
C LEU A 251 14.59 -4.87 20.11
N PRO A 252 15.12 -6.00 20.62
CA PRO A 252 14.31 -7.06 21.24
C PRO A 252 13.45 -6.58 22.41
N VAL A 253 13.95 -5.62 23.20
CA VAL A 253 13.27 -5.05 24.36
C VAL A 253 11.93 -4.41 24.00
N GLY A 254 11.78 -3.90 22.78
CA GLY A 254 10.57 -3.23 22.30
C GLY A 254 9.54 -4.17 21.70
N ILE A 255 9.83 -5.48 21.60
CA ILE A 255 8.92 -6.48 21.03
C ILE A 255 8.13 -7.13 22.18
N ILE A 256 6.81 -7.15 22.05
CA ILE A 256 5.85 -7.72 23.02
C ILE A 256 5.53 -9.17 22.67
N SER A 257 5.23 -9.45 21.40
CA SER A 257 4.87 -10.80 20.96
C SER A 257 5.21 -11.03 19.49
N ILE A 258 5.25 -12.31 19.11
CA ILE A 258 5.55 -12.80 17.76
C ILE A 258 4.40 -13.68 17.31
N PHE A 259 4.02 -13.57 16.03
CA PHE A 259 3.03 -14.44 15.41
C PHE A 259 3.58 -15.03 14.11
N GLY A 260 3.35 -16.33 13.92
CA GLY A 260 3.88 -17.11 12.80
C GLY A 260 5.28 -17.70 13.07
N GLU A 261 5.65 -18.65 12.22
CA GLU A 261 6.96 -19.28 12.21
C GLU A 261 7.69 -18.86 10.93
N PHE A 262 8.88 -18.27 11.08
CA PHE A 262 9.63 -17.73 9.95
C PHE A 262 11.14 -17.85 10.17
N PRO A 263 11.91 -18.15 9.11
CA PRO A 263 13.37 -18.20 9.19
C PRO A 263 13.97 -16.80 9.30
N LYS A 264 15.28 -16.73 9.53
CA LYS A 264 16.06 -15.50 9.39
C LYS A 264 15.88 -14.87 8.00
N ASP A 265 16.06 -13.55 7.91
CA ASP A 265 15.96 -12.75 6.68
C ASP A 265 14.55 -12.71 6.07
N SER A 266 13.54 -13.01 6.90
CA SER A 266 12.12 -12.98 6.54
C SER A 266 11.52 -11.59 6.67
N LEU A 267 10.60 -11.27 5.76
CA LEU A 267 9.72 -10.11 5.92
C LEU A 267 8.67 -10.40 6.98
N VAL A 268 8.51 -9.47 7.93
CA VAL A 268 7.44 -9.50 8.93
C VAL A 268 6.67 -8.19 8.96
N THR A 269 5.40 -8.27 9.33
CA THR A 269 4.58 -7.11 9.64
C THR A 269 4.86 -6.64 11.06
N ILE A 270 4.93 -5.33 11.28
CA ILE A 270 5.08 -4.74 12.61
C ILE A 270 3.76 -4.09 13.00
N LEU A 271 3.22 -4.56 14.12
CA LEU A 271 1.95 -4.14 14.68
C LEU A 271 2.17 -3.31 15.95
N ASP A 272 1.32 -2.30 16.14
CA ASP A 272 1.16 -1.69 17.45
C ASP A 272 0.36 -2.59 18.40
N VAL A 273 0.20 -2.15 19.65
CA VAL A 273 -0.58 -2.85 20.68
C VAL A 273 -2.06 -3.03 20.33
N ASN A 274 -2.59 -2.25 19.37
CA ASN A 274 -3.95 -2.35 18.87
C ASN A 274 -4.06 -3.27 17.65
N SER A 275 -3.02 -4.04 17.34
CA SER A 275 -2.91 -4.89 16.14
C SER A 275 -2.99 -4.10 14.82
N SER A 276 -2.74 -2.79 14.86
CA SER A 276 -2.67 -1.96 13.67
C SER A 276 -1.27 -2.05 13.08
N GLN A 277 -1.20 -2.35 11.79
CA GLN A 277 0.05 -2.41 11.05
C GLN A 277 0.61 -1.00 10.83
N ILE A 278 1.82 -0.77 11.36
CA ILE A 278 2.51 0.52 11.29
C ILE A 278 3.74 0.50 10.39
N SER A 279 4.31 -0.68 10.18
CA SER A 279 5.57 -0.87 9.46
C SER A 279 5.70 -2.31 8.98
N ARG A 280 6.68 -2.56 8.12
CA ARG A 280 7.24 -3.89 7.90
C ARG A 280 8.74 -3.86 8.09
N GLY A 281 9.34 -5.02 8.26
CA GLY A 281 10.79 -5.11 8.24
C GLY A 281 11.32 -6.51 7.99
N ILE A 282 12.61 -6.58 7.68
CA ILE A 282 13.32 -7.83 7.41
C ILE A 282 14.11 -8.22 8.66
N THR A 283 13.80 -9.37 9.24
CA THR A 283 14.39 -9.80 10.51
C THR A 283 15.81 -10.34 10.34
N ASN A 284 16.69 -9.97 11.27
CA ASN A 284 18.04 -10.53 11.39
C ASN A 284 18.05 -11.96 11.97
N TYR A 285 16.90 -12.40 12.51
CA TYR A 285 16.73 -13.62 13.28
C TYR A 285 15.41 -14.31 12.92
N SER A 286 15.36 -15.62 13.09
CA SER A 286 14.16 -16.45 12.99
C SER A 286 13.19 -16.21 14.15
N SER A 287 11.93 -16.63 14.01
CA SER A 287 10.94 -16.56 15.10
C SER A 287 11.43 -17.22 16.40
N ASP A 288 12.11 -18.37 16.31
CA ASP A 288 12.63 -19.10 17.47
C ASP A 288 13.77 -18.36 18.17
N GLU A 289 14.66 -17.72 17.39
CA GLU A 289 15.74 -16.89 17.93
C GLU A 289 15.19 -15.62 18.57
N ILE A 290 14.19 -14.96 17.96
CA ILE A 290 13.58 -13.76 18.53
C ILE A 290 12.83 -14.11 19.82
N ASN A 291 12.13 -15.24 19.88
CA ASN A 291 11.47 -15.73 21.11
C ASN A 291 12.47 -15.92 22.29
N GLN A 292 13.75 -16.18 22.01
CA GLN A 292 14.77 -16.31 23.06
C GLN A 292 15.23 -14.96 23.63
N ILE A 293 15.09 -13.86 22.87
CA ILE A 293 15.63 -12.54 23.22
C ILE A 293 14.56 -11.46 23.44
N ILE A 294 13.31 -11.76 23.12
CA ILE A 294 12.18 -10.83 23.27
C ILE A 294 12.12 -10.25 24.70
N GLY A 295 11.93 -8.94 24.80
CA GLY A 295 11.90 -8.21 26.07
C GLY A 295 13.26 -8.05 26.78
N LYS A 296 14.35 -8.64 26.26
CA LYS A 296 15.68 -8.55 26.88
C LYS A 296 16.49 -7.37 26.35
N GLN A 297 17.40 -6.84 27.17
CA GLN A 297 18.42 -5.92 26.69
C GLN A 297 19.61 -6.71 26.13
N SER A 298 20.35 -6.09 25.22
CA SER A 298 21.52 -6.64 24.52
C SER A 298 22.53 -7.27 25.47
N LYS A 299 22.82 -6.58 26.58
CA LYS A 299 23.73 -7.02 27.65
C LYS A 299 23.29 -8.34 28.33
N ASP A 300 21.99 -8.65 28.30
CA ASP A 300 21.40 -9.78 29.00
C ASP A 300 21.41 -11.06 28.16
N TYR A 301 21.56 -10.98 26.82
CA TYR A 301 21.56 -12.17 25.96
C TYR A 301 22.87 -12.41 25.22
N PHE A 302 23.64 -11.37 24.84
CA PHE A 302 24.91 -11.56 24.12
C PHE A 302 25.95 -12.34 24.94
N ASN A 303 25.86 -12.27 26.27
CA ASN A 303 26.77 -13.00 27.17
C ASN A 303 26.30 -14.43 27.48
N THR A 304 25.04 -14.77 27.18
CA THR A 304 24.42 -16.05 27.60
C THR A 304 24.02 -16.94 26.45
N LEU A 305 23.73 -16.37 25.28
CA LEU A 305 23.27 -17.08 24.11
C LEU A 305 24.29 -16.96 22.97
N THR A 306 24.54 -18.06 22.27
CA THR A 306 25.33 -18.08 21.05
C THR A 306 24.43 -17.85 19.83
N GLY A 307 25.00 -17.39 18.71
CA GLY A 307 24.28 -17.21 17.44
C GLY A 307 23.79 -15.79 17.16
N PHE A 308 23.67 -14.94 18.17
CA PHE A 308 23.30 -13.53 18.00
C PHE A 308 24.53 -12.70 17.64
N THR A 309 24.47 -11.99 16.51
CA THR A 309 25.59 -11.17 15.98
C THR A 309 25.25 -9.69 15.82
N LYS A 310 23.96 -9.35 15.85
CA LYS A 310 23.42 -7.99 15.72
C LYS A 310 22.53 -7.63 16.90
N GLU A 311 22.62 -6.39 17.34
CA GLU A 311 21.81 -5.90 18.46
C GLU A 311 20.33 -5.80 18.10
N ALA A 312 20.05 -5.33 16.89
CA ALA A 312 18.70 -5.17 16.40
C ALA A 312 18.11 -6.47 15.86
N VAL A 313 16.84 -6.71 16.17
CA VAL A 313 16.03 -7.72 15.48
C VAL A 313 15.76 -7.27 14.05
N ILE A 314 15.51 -5.98 13.85
CA ILE A 314 15.36 -5.37 12.53
C ILE A 314 16.15 -4.07 12.50
N ASP A 315 17.16 -3.99 11.62
CA ASP A 315 17.93 -2.77 11.42
C ASP A 315 17.06 -1.64 10.83
N HIS A 316 17.35 -0.38 11.13
CA HIS A 316 16.57 0.75 10.61
C HIS A 316 16.52 0.81 9.06
N ASN A 317 17.58 0.34 8.38
CA ASN A 317 17.63 0.21 6.92
C ASN A 317 16.74 -0.93 6.39
N ASN A 318 16.33 -1.84 7.28
CA ASN A 318 15.48 -2.98 7.01
C ASN A 318 14.04 -2.74 7.52
N LEU A 319 13.63 -1.48 7.69
CA LEU A 319 12.28 -1.07 8.07
C LEU A 319 11.64 -0.21 6.97
N ILE A 320 10.35 -0.40 6.74
CA ILE A 320 9.53 0.50 5.93
C ILE A 320 8.25 0.87 6.67
N LEU A 321 8.07 2.18 6.90
CA LEU A 321 6.86 2.73 7.48
C LEU A 321 5.73 2.73 6.45
N LEU A 322 4.53 2.36 6.90
CA LEU A 322 3.32 2.30 6.08
C LEU A 322 2.40 3.51 6.34
#